data_AF-A1E3Y2-F1
#
_entry.id   AF-A1E3Y2-F1
#
_cell.length_a   1.000
_cell.length_b   1.000
_cell.length_c   1.000
_cell.angle_alpha   90.00
_cell.angle_beta   90.00
_cell.angle_gamma   90.00
#
_symmetry.space_group_name_H-M   'P 1'
#
loop_
_entity.id
_entity.type
_entity.pdbx_description
1 polymer ?
#
loop_
_entity_poly.entity_id
_entity_poly.type
_entity_poly.pdbx_seq_one_letter_code
_entity_poly.pdbx_strand_id
1 'polypeptide(L)'
;ILVLTYPLIGNYGIPSIAEHDKFVMPQHFEWFEGISVAALVVGEICETPSHWRYQETVSKWMYKHKVPGISGIDTRALTKRIRENGTVLGRIVYEKSNNLTDLIINDPNTRNLVAECSVQKAKVFNDMGKPRICAIDCGLKLNQIRCLVARGARVELVPWNQRLAEINFDGLFISNGPGNPVMCKDVITQIQQVLVEGNKPIFGICLGHQLLATAIGCKTYKMKYGNRGHNLP
;
A
#
# COMPACT_ATOMS: atom_id res chain seq x y z
N ILE A 1 8.64 2.98 8.19
CA ILE A 1 8.25 3.93 9.25
C ILE A 1 7.60 5.13 8.57
N LEU A 2 6.37 5.48 8.95
CA LEU A 2 5.66 6.62 8.41
C LEU A 2 5.85 7.83 9.34
N VAL A 3 6.30 8.95 8.78
CA VAL A 3 6.40 10.23 9.48
C VAL A 3 5.30 11.13 8.92
N LEU A 4 4.38 11.59 9.77
CA LEU A 4 3.32 12.49 9.36
C LEU A 4 3.77 13.95 9.51
N THR A 5 3.55 14.74 8.45
CA THR A 5 3.90 16.16 8.42
C THR A 5 2.85 17.02 9.10
N TYR A 6 1.58 16.59 9.09
CA TYR A 6 0.54 17.25 9.88
C TYR A 6 0.80 16.97 11.37
N PRO A 7 0.89 18.01 12.22
CA PRO A 7 1.41 17.84 13.58
C PRO A 7 0.42 17.14 14.52
N LEU A 8 -0.89 17.36 14.35
CA LEU A 8 -1.93 16.86 15.27
C LEU A 8 -2.59 15.60 14.70
N ILE A 9 -2.26 14.43 15.23
CA ILE A 9 -2.73 13.16 14.69
C ILE A 9 -3.74 12.51 15.63
N GLY A 10 -4.80 11.93 15.07
CA GLY A 10 -5.81 11.17 15.81
C GLY A 10 -7.04 11.94 16.24
N ASN A 11 -7.22 13.19 15.80
CA ASN A 11 -8.35 14.05 16.18
C ASN A 11 -9.74 13.41 15.97
N TYR A 12 -9.87 12.51 14.99
CA TYR A 12 -11.12 11.79 14.70
C TYR A 12 -11.12 10.32 15.19
N GLY A 13 -10.01 9.88 15.78
CA GLY A 13 -9.75 8.51 16.18
C GLY A 13 -9.88 7.53 15.01
N ILE A 14 -10.27 6.29 15.33
CA ILE A 14 -10.40 5.20 14.37
C ILE A 14 -11.89 4.83 14.23
N PRO A 15 -12.41 4.72 13.00
CA PRO A 15 -13.78 4.30 12.74
C PRO A 15 -13.96 2.78 12.91
N SER A 16 -15.22 2.33 12.90
CA SER A 16 -15.55 0.91 13.02
C SER A 16 -14.95 0.07 11.89
N ILE A 17 -14.28 -1.03 12.25
CA ILE A 17 -13.77 -2.05 11.33
C ILE A 17 -14.90 -2.99 10.88
N ALA A 18 -15.99 -3.07 11.65
CA ALA A 18 -17.12 -3.97 11.36
C ALA A 18 -18.05 -3.42 10.25
N GLU A 19 -17.94 -2.15 9.91
CA GLU A 19 -18.73 -1.54 8.84
C GLU A 19 -18.17 -1.93 7.47
N HIS A 20 -19.02 -2.55 6.64
CA HIS A 20 -18.68 -2.99 5.30
C HIS A 20 -19.59 -2.31 4.27
N ASP A 21 -19.06 -2.10 3.07
CA ASP A 21 -19.84 -1.63 1.94
C ASP A 21 -20.66 -2.76 1.29
N LYS A 22 -21.44 -2.42 0.25
CA LYS A 22 -22.30 -3.36 -0.49
C LYS A 22 -21.54 -4.52 -1.16
N PHE A 23 -20.22 -4.45 -1.25
CA PHE A 23 -19.34 -5.48 -1.81
C PHE A 23 -18.49 -6.17 -0.74
N VAL A 24 -18.89 -6.06 0.54
CA VAL A 24 -18.23 -6.70 1.68
C VAL A 24 -16.76 -6.23 1.84
N MET A 25 -16.45 -5.03 1.38
CA MET A 25 -15.16 -4.39 1.68
C MET A 25 -15.31 -3.51 2.92
N PRO A 26 -14.30 -3.42 3.81
CA PRO A 26 -14.31 -2.48 4.93
C PRO A 26 -14.63 -1.06 4.46
N GLN A 27 -15.59 -0.38 5.09
CA GLN A 27 -16.11 0.88 4.56
C GLN A 27 -15.12 2.03 4.68
N HIS A 28 -14.34 2.06 5.76
CA HIS A 28 -13.47 3.21 6.11
C HIS A 28 -11.97 2.91 6.00
N PHE A 29 -11.60 1.74 5.49
CA PHE A 29 -10.21 1.30 5.40
C PHE A 29 -9.81 1.00 3.96
N GLU A 30 -8.52 1.17 3.66
CA GLU A 30 -7.96 0.94 2.33
C GLU A 30 -7.36 -0.45 2.15
N TRP A 31 -7.49 -1.31 3.17
CA TRP A 31 -7.06 -2.70 3.16
C TRP A 31 -8.01 -3.56 4.01
N PHE A 32 -7.99 -4.87 3.79
CA PHE A 32 -8.90 -5.80 4.48
C PHE A 32 -8.67 -5.82 5.99
N GLU A 33 -7.41 -5.95 6.42
CA GLU A 33 -7.09 -6.17 7.83
C GLU A 33 -5.75 -5.54 8.21
N GLY A 34 -5.69 -4.96 9.40
CA GLY A 34 -4.46 -4.49 10.01
C GLY A 34 -3.95 -3.13 9.52
N ILE A 35 -2.69 -2.86 9.87
CA ILE A 35 -2.02 -1.59 9.59
C ILE A 35 -0.80 -1.90 8.73
N SER A 36 -0.67 -1.26 7.58
CA SER A 36 0.42 -1.53 6.65
C SER A 36 1.75 -0.87 7.02
N VAL A 37 1.75 0.12 7.92
CA VAL A 37 2.97 0.81 8.32
C VAL A 37 3.70 0.02 9.40
N ALA A 38 5.02 -0.12 9.26
CA ALA A 38 5.85 -0.76 10.28
C ALA A 38 5.92 0.03 11.59
N ALA A 39 5.74 1.35 11.53
CA ALA A 39 5.68 2.24 12.69
C ALA A 39 5.15 3.61 12.29
N LEU A 40 4.66 4.38 13.27
CA LEU A 40 4.17 5.76 13.09
C LEU A 40 4.98 6.76 13.93
N VAL A 41 5.35 7.90 13.33
CA VAL A 41 6.01 9.03 14.00
C VAL A 41 5.16 10.27 13.80
N VAL A 42 4.77 10.91 14.90
CA VAL A 42 3.89 12.09 14.90
C VAL A 42 4.46 13.21 15.77
N GLY A 43 3.99 14.43 15.54
CA GLY A 43 4.28 15.57 16.40
C GLY A 43 3.53 15.43 17.73
N GLU A 44 2.21 15.43 17.65
CA GLU A 44 1.31 15.30 18.80
C GLU A 44 0.23 14.26 18.49
N ILE A 45 -0.14 13.49 19.51
CA ILE A 45 -1.22 12.51 19.44
C ILE A 45 -2.43 13.02 20.23
N CYS A 46 -3.61 12.96 19.62
CA CYS A 46 -4.86 13.33 20.28
C CYS A 46 -5.37 12.17 21.15
N GLU A 47 -5.40 12.38 22.47
CA GLU A 47 -5.92 11.40 23.43
C GLU A 47 -7.44 11.44 23.60
N THR A 48 -8.09 12.55 23.20
CA THR A 48 -9.54 12.75 23.29
C THR A 48 -10.15 13.08 21.91
N PRO A 49 -10.26 12.09 21.01
CA PRO A 49 -10.81 12.32 19.68
C PRO A 49 -12.29 12.71 19.72
N SER A 50 -12.73 13.50 18.74
CA SER A 50 -14.13 13.91 18.59
C SER A 50 -14.56 13.77 17.14
N HIS A 51 -15.32 12.72 16.86
CA HIS A 51 -15.94 12.45 15.57
C HIS A 51 -17.13 11.50 15.75
N TRP A 52 -18.20 11.67 14.97
CA TRP A 52 -19.41 10.84 15.12
C TRP A 52 -19.20 9.35 14.79
N ARG A 53 -18.14 9.01 14.03
CA ARG A 53 -17.73 7.62 13.75
C ARG A 53 -16.68 7.07 14.71
N TYR A 54 -16.27 7.83 15.72
CA TYR A 54 -15.21 7.43 16.64
C TYR A 54 -15.57 6.12 17.36
N GLN A 55 -14.65 5.15 17.34
CA GLN A 55 -14.76 3.90 18.11
C GLN A 55 -13.60 3.72 19.09
N GLU A 56 -12.37 4.06 18.67
CA GLU A 56 -11.20 3.98 19.53
C GLU A 56 -10.12 4.98 19.15
N THR A 57 -9.17 5.23 20.06
CA THR A 57 -8.02 6.09 19.80
C THR A 57 -7.02 5.41 18.87
N VAL A 58 -6.23 6.21 18.16
CA VAL A 58 -5.13 5.70 17.31
C VAL A 58 -4.16 4.86 18.13
N SER A 59 -3.81 5.31 19.35
CA SER A 59 -2.91 4.58 20.26
C SER A 59 -3.43 3.19 20.60
N LYS A 60 -4.72 3.06 20.95
CA LYS A 60 -5.36 1.76 21.25
C LYS A 60 -5.37 0.84 20.04
N TRP A 61 -5.71 1.38 18.87
CA TRP A 61 -5.76 0.61 17.62
C TRP A 61 -4.38 0.10 17.21
N MET A 62 -3.34 0.94 17.31
CA MET A 62 -1.96 0.56 17.02
C MET A 62 -1.44 -0.49 18.00
N TYR A 63 -1.76 -0.37 19.30
CA TYR A 63 -1.41 -1.36 20.31
C TYR A 63 -2.00 -2.73 20.00
N LYS A 64 -3.30 -2.80 19.65
CA LYS A 64 -3.97 -4.05 19.25
C LYS A 64 -3.29 -4.73 18.05
N HIS A 65 -2.83 -3.94 17.09
CA HIS A 65 -2.14 -4.42 15.88
C HIS A 65 -0.63 -4.62 16.06
N LYS A 66 -0.11 -4.44 17.28
CA LYS A 66 1.32 -4.55 17.59
C LYS A 66 2.19 -3.65 16.71
N VAL A 67 1.70 -2.46 16.37
CA VAL A 67 2.43 -1.48 15.58
C VAL A 67 3.00 -0.40 16.50
N PRO A 68 4.33 -0.22 16.53
CA PRO A 68 4.95 0.81 17.37
C PRO A 68 4.65 2.22 16.85
N GLY A 69 4.52 3.16 17.78
CA GLY A 69 4.36 4.58 17.51
C GLY A 69 5.19 5.43 18.46
N ILE A 70 5.58 6.63 18.03
CA ILE A 70 6.24 7.64 18.87
C ILE A 70 5.66 9.02 18.58
N SER A 71 5.34 9.76 19.65
CA SER A 71 4.86 11.14 19.63
C SER A 71 5.87 12.08 20.30
N GLY A 72 5.66 13.39 20.20
CA GLY A 72 6.57 14.40 20.74
C GLY A 72 7.80 14.64 19.88
N ILE A 73 7.80 14.21 18.62
CA ILE A 73 8.92 14.35 17.70
C ILE A 73 8.73 15.57 16.82
N ASP A 74 9.78 16.38 16.62
CA ASP A 74 9.78 17.42 15.58
C ASP A 74 9.79 16.76 14.19
N THR A 75 8.60 16.44 13.69
CA THR A 75 8.41 15.79 12.39
C THR A 75 8.82 16.71 11.24
N ARG A 76 8.84 18.03 11.42
CA ARG A 76 9.34 18.98 10.43
C ARG A 76 10.86 18.88 10.29
N ALA A 77 11.60 18.91 11.40
CA ALA A 77 13.05 18.72 11.37
C ALA A 77 13.42 17.35 10.79
N LEU A 78 12.71 16.29 11.18
CA LEU A 78 12.92 14.95 10.62
C LEU A 78 12.64 14.90 9.11
N THR A 79 11.55 15.51 8.66
CA THR A 79 11.21 15.57 7.22
C THR A 79 12.26 16.32 6.42
N LYS A 80 12.82 17.43 6.93
CA LYS A 80 13.92 18.16 6.27
C LYS A 80 15.17 17.28 6.12
N ARG A 81 15.56 16.56 7.18
CA ARG A 81 16.70 15.63 7.15
C ARG A 81 16.50 14.51 6.12
N ILE A 82 15.30 13.91 6.06
CA ILE A 82 14.97 12.88 5.06
C ILE A 82 15.04 13.47 3.64
N ARG A 83 14.52 14.68 3.43
CA ARG A 83 14.55 15.32 2.10
C ARG A 83 15.99 15.62 1.63
N GLU A 84 16.85 16.08 2.54
CA GLU A 84 18.23 16.44 2.25
C GLU A 84 19.09 15.21 1.96
N ASN A 85 18.95 14.15 2.75
CA ASN A 85 19.77 12.93 2.69
C ASN A 85 19.16 11.81 1.81
N GLY A 86 17.90 11.95 1.39
CA GLY A 86 17.18 10.96 0.60
C GLY A 86 16.55 9.85 1.44
N THR A 87 16.47 8.63 0.91
CA THR A 87 15.86 7.50 1.63
C THR A 87 16.75 7.08 2.81
N VAL A 88 16.34 7.42 4.04
CA VAL A 88 17.06 7.10 5.27
C VAL A 88 16.44 5.85 5.92
N LEU A 89 17.29 4.89 6.30
CA LEU A 89 16.89 3.78 7.16
C LEU A 89 16.78 4.26 8.61
N GLY A 90 15.73 3.83 9.30
CA GLY A 90 15.45 4.26 10.67
C GLY A 90 14.85 3.15 11.49
N ARG A 91 14.96 3.29 12.82
CA ARG A 91 14.40 2.37 13.80
C ARG A 91 13.88 3.17 15.00
N ILE A 92 12.80 2.68 15.60
CA ILE A 92 12.34 3.14 16.92
C ILE A 92 12.87 2.15 17.95
N VAL A 93 13.56 2.65 18.96
CA VAL A 93 14.10 1.85 20.08
C VAL A 93 13.58 2.43 21.39
N TYR A 94 13.23 1.57 22.34
CA TYR A 94 12.81 1.99 23.67
C TYR A 94 14.01 2.40 24.52
N GLU A 95 15.07 1.60 24.45
CA GLU A 95 16.36 1.87 25.09
C GLU A 95 17.48 1.78 24.05
N LYS A 96 18.51 2.60 24.25
CA LYS A 96 19.69 2.59 23.39
C LYS A 96 20.51 1.34 23.72
N SER A 97 20.58 0.39 22.78
CA SER A 97 21.48 -0.76 22.92
C SER A 97 22.94 -0.31 22.89
N ASN A 98 23.75 -0.90 23.75
CA ASN A 98 25.21 -0.73 23.76
C ASN A 98 25.91 -1.66 22.74
N ASN A 99 25.19 -2.64 22.19
CA ASN A 99 25.74 -3.57 21.20
C ASN A 99 25.61 -3.00 19.78
N LEU A 100 26.74 -2.86 19.08
CA LEU A 100 26.80 -2.33 17.72
C LEU A 100 26.04 -3.19 16.70
N THR A 101 25.96 -4.51 16.92
CA THR A 101 25.20 -5.44 16.08
C THR A 101 23.71 -5.15 16.09
N ASP A 102 23.18 -4.70 17.24
CA ASP A 102 21.77 -4.33 17.35
C ASP A 102 21.47 -3.06 16.56
N LEU A 103 22.46 -2.27 16.15
CA LEU A 103 22.25 -1.03 15.40
C LEU A 103 22.13 -1.25 13.88
N ILE A 104 22.37 -2.47 13.37
CA ILE A 104 22.28 -2.76 11.93
C ILE A 104 20.80 -2.72 11.50
N ILE A 105 20.47 -1.84 10.54
CA ILE A 105 19.11 -1.73 10.00
C ILE A 105 19.07 -2.40 8.62
N ASN A 106 18.25 -3.45 8.50
CA ASN A 106 18.02 -4.11 7.22
C ASN A 106 17.15 -3.23 6.32
N ASP A 107 17.56 -3.06 5.06
CA ASP A 107 16.74 -2.34 4.08
C ASP A 107 15.56 -3.23 3.66
N PRO A 108 14.29 -2.85 3.94
CA PRO A 108 13.14 -3.64 3.52
C PRO A 108 13.00 -3.75 1.99
N ASN A 109 13.62 -2.85 1.22
CA ASN A 109 13.53 -2.85 -0.25
C ASN A 109 14.30 -4.00 -0.91
N THR A 110 15.09 -4.78 -0.16
CA THR A 110 15.77 -5.98 -0.66
C THR A 110 14.87 -7.22 -0.67
N ARG A 111 13.70 -7.14 0.00
CA ARG A 111 12.71 -8.20 0.06
C ARG A 111 11.62 -7.99 -0.99
N ASN A 112 10.91 -9.06 -1.35
CA ASN A 112 9.74 -8.98 -2.21
C ASN A 112 8.52 -8.51 -1.39
N LEU A 113 8.40 -7.20 -1.17
CA LEU A 113 7.32 -6.61 -0.39
C LEU A 113 5.93 -6.85 -1.01
N VAL A 114 5.86 -7.03 -2.33
CA VAL A 114 4.61 -7.37 -3.03
C VAL A 114 4.09 -8.73 -2.57
N ALA A 115 4.98 -9.71 -2.43
CA ALA A 115 4.59 -11.04 -1.95
C ALA A 115 4.08 -11.02 -0.49
N GLU A 116 4.59 -10.10 0.33
CA GLU A 116 4.18 -9.94 1.73
C GLU A 116 2.79 -9.30 1.90
N CYS A 117 2.35 -8.47 0.94
CA CYS A 117 1.09 -7.74 1.04
C CYS A 117 -0.04 -8.26 0.13
N SER A 118 0.28 -9.07 -0.87
CA SER A 118 -0.72 -9.63 -1.78
C SER A 118 -1.72 -10.54 -1.06
N VAL A 119 -2.96 -10.56 -1.55
CA VAL A 119 -3.93 -11.61 -1.23
C VAL A 119 -3.36 -12.99 -1.52
N GLN A 120 -3.74 -13.96 -0.69
CA GLN A 120 -3.32 -15.36 -0.80
C GLN A 120 -4.26 -16.19 -1.67
N LYS A 121 -5.52 -15.75 -1.83
CA LYS A 121 -6.55 -16.39 -2.64
C LYS A 121 -7.28 -15.35 -3.45
N ALA A 122 -7.73 -15.75 -4.64
CA ALA A 122 -8.51 -14.89 -5.50
C ALA A 122 -9.83 -14.48 -4.83
N LYS A 123 -10.28 -13.26 -5.06
CA LYS A 123 -11.54 -12.70 -4.58
C LYS A 123 -12.28 -12.05 -5.74
N VAL A 124 -13.57 -12.32 -5.86
CA VAL A 124 -14.42 -11.75 -6.91
C VAL A 124 -15.35 -10.70 -6.31
N PHE A 125 -15.43 -9.54 -6.96
CA PHE A 125 -16.31 -8.44 -6.62
C PHE A 125 -17.25 -8.15 -7.79
N ASN A 126 -18.53 -7.90 -7.50
CA ASN A 126 -19.56 -7.63 -8.49
C ASN A 126 -19.64 -8.73 -9.56
N ASP A 127 -19.93 -9.97 -9.15
CA ASP A 127 -19.79 -11.18 -9.98
C ASP A 127 -20.59 -11.15 -11.29
N MET A 128 -21.75 -10.47 -11.30
CA MET A 128 -22.58 -10.30 -12.50
C MET A 128 -22.20 -9.08 -13.35
N GLY A 129 -21.18 -8.32 -12.92
CA GLY A 129 -20.72 -7.10 -13.57
C GLY A 129 -20.01 -7.33 -14.90
N LYS A 130 -19.90 -6.24 -15.67
CA LYS A 130 -19.12 -6.19 -16.92
C LYS A 130 -18.49 -4.80 -17.09
N PRO A 131 -17.29 -4.69 -17.70
CA PRO A 131 -16.44 -5.79 -18.21
C PRO A 131 -15.81 -6.64 -17.09
N ARG A 132 -15.23 -7.80 -17.44
CA ARG A 132 -14.43 -8.65 -16.53
C ARG A 132 -13.02 -8.10 -16.41
N ILE A 133 -12.64 -7.64 -15.24
CA ILE A 133 -11.30 -7.09 -14.97
C ILE A 133 -10.54 -8.07 -14.07
N CYS A 134 -9.41 -8.57 -14.53
CA CYS A 134 -8.44 -9.25 -13.67
C CYS A 134 -7.57 -8.18 -12.99
N ALA A 135 -7.57 -8.13 -11.67
CA ALA A 135 -6.76 -7.20 -10.88
C ALA A 135 -5.63 -7.96 -10.18
N ILE A 136 -4.39 -7.74 -10.59
CA ILE A 136 -3.22 -8.31 -9.90
C ILE A 136 -2.97 -7.52 -8.63
N ASP A 137 -2.96 -8.20 -7.50
CA ASP A 137 -2.69 -7.58 -6.21
C ASP A 137 -1.19 -7.44 -5.95
N CYS A 138 -0.66 -6.24 -6.16
CA CYS A 138 0.69 -5.88 -5.75
C CYS A 138 0.77 -5.16 -4.39
N GLY A 139 -0.30 -5.18 -3.58
CA GLY A 139 -0.47 -4.32 -2.39
C GLY A 139 -1.56 -3.27 -2.61
N LEU A 140 -2.66 -3.71 -3.20
CA LEU A 140 -3.76 -2.89 -3.68
C LEU A 140 -4.42 -2.09 -2.54
N LYS A 141 -4.82 -0.87 -2.86
CA LYS A 141 -5.78 -0.10 -2.06
C LYS A 141 -7.21 -0.42 -2.50
N LEU A 142 -8.08 -0.76 -1.54
CA LEU A 142 -9.48 -1.17 -1.81
C LEU A 142 -10.28 -0.14 -2.62
N ASN A 143 -9.97 1.16 -2.52
CA ASN A 143 -10.67 2.16 -3.31
C ASN A 143 -10.50 1.97 -4.84
N GLN A 144 -9.43 1.31 -5.29
CA GLN A 144 -9.27 0.95 -6.71
C GLN A 144 -10.36 -0.02 -7.16
N ILE A 145 -10.61 -1.07 -6.35
CA ILE A 145 -11.71 -2.02 -6.60
C ILE A 145 -13.04 -1.29 -6.55
N ARG A 146 -13.30 -0.49 -5.49
CA ARG A 146 -14.53 0.33 -5.36
C ARG A 146 -14.80 1.17 -6.61
N CYS A 147 -13.78 1.82 -7.15
CA CYS A 147 -13.90 2.64 -8.35
C CYS A 147 -14.26 1.83 -9.61
N LEU A 148 -13.70 0.62 -9.77
CA LEU A 148 -13.99 -0.25 -10.90
C LEU A 148 -15.41 -0.84 -10.81
N VAL A 149 -15.79 -1.37 -9.65
CA VAL A 149 -17.13 -1.96 -9.46
C VAL A 149 -18.22 -0.90 -9.50
N ALA A 150 -17.95 0.33 -9.07
CA ALA A 150 -18.90 1.45 -9.20
C ALA A 150 -19.20 1.80 -10.67
N ARG A 151 -18.31 1.44 -11.60
CA ARG A 151 -18.50 1.58 -13.05
C ARG A 151 -19.12 0.33 -13.70
N GLY A 152 -19.59 -0.62 -12.89
CA GLY A 152 -20.26 -1.83 -13.35
C GLY A 152 -19.35 -3.02 -13.60
N ALA A 153 -18.02 -2.88 -13.50
CA ALA A 153 -17.08 -3.96 -13.79
C ALA A 153 -17.19 -5.11 -12.78
N ARG A 154 -17.04 -6.35 -13.27
CA ARG A 154 -16.71 -7.51 -12.42
C ARG A 154 -15.21 -7.51 -12.19
N VAL A 155 -14.77 -7.51 -10.95
CA VAL A 155 -13.34 -7.46 -10.63
C VAL A 155 -12.92 -8.74 -9.93
N GLU A 156 -11.95 -9.44 -10.50
CA GLU A 156 -11.31 -10.60 -9.91
C GLU A 156 -9.91 -10.21 -9.42
N LEU A 157 -9.80 -9.98 -8.12
CA LEU A 157 -8.54 -9.68 -7.44
C LEU A 157 -7.78 -10.98 -7.26
N VAL A 158 -6.60 -11.10 -7.86
CA VAL A 158 -5.77 -12.30 -7.84
C VAL A 158 -4.42 -12.05 -7.16
N PRO A 159 -3.79 -13.09 -6.59
CA PRO A 159 -2.44 -12.97 -6.03
C PRO A 159 -1.42 -12.45 -7.04
N TRP A 160 -0.38 -11.77 -6.56
CA TRP A 160 0.70 -11.21 -7.38
C TRP A 160 1.36 -12.21 -8.35
N ASN A 161 1.43 -13.48 -7.97
CA ASN A 161 2.06 -14.57 -8.72
C ASN A 161 1.05 -15.44 -9.48
N GLN A 162 -0.21 -15.02 -9.58
CA GLN A 162 -1.23 -15.74 -10.33
C GLN A 162 -0.80 -15.83 -11.80
N ARG A 163 -0.90 -17.03 -12.37
CA ARG A 163 -0.73 -17.20 -13.82
C ARG A 163 -1.90 -16.54 -14.55
N LEU A 164 -1.58 -15.57 -15.40
CA LEU A 164 -2.56 -14.87 -16.21
C LEU A 164 -2.85 -15.68 -17.47
N ALA A 165 -4.10 -15.68 -17.89
CA ALA A 165 -4.53 -16.23 -19.15
C ALA A 165 -5.50 -15.24 -19.77
N GLU A 166 -5.12 -14.67 -20.91
CA GLU A 166 -5.82 -13.54 -21.50
C GLU A 166 -7.31 -13.85 -21.70
N ILE A 167 -7.64 -15.07 -22.16
CA ILE A 167 -9.02 -15.54 -22.42
C ILE A 167 -10.00 -15.33 -21.25
N ASN A 168 -9.52 -15.18 -20.01
CA ASN A 168 -10.35 -15.16 -18.81
C ASN A 168 -10.84 -13.77 -18.38
N PHE A 169 -10.36 -12.69 -18.99
CA PHE A 169 -10.73 -11.31 -18.62
C PHE A 169 -10.87 -10.43 -19.87
N ASP A 170 -11.58 -9.31 -19.76
CA ASP A 170 -11.72 -8.30 -20.81
C ASP A 170 -10.69 -7.17 -20.67
N GLY A 171 -10.10 -7.01 -19.48
CA GLY A 171 -9.01 -6.07 -19.23
C GLY A 171 -8.16 -6.48 -18.02
N LEU A 172 -6.92 -6.02 -18.01
CA LEU A 172 -5.97 -6.27 -16.92
C LEU A 172 -5.74 -5.00 -16.12
N PHE A 173 -5.87 -5.09 -14.80
CA PHE A 173 -5.54 -4.03 -13.87
C PHE A 173 -4.34 -4.45 -13.00
N ILE A 174 -3.34 -3.58 -12.89
CA ILE A 174 -2.14 -3.81 -12.06
C ILE A 174 -2.15 -2.76 -10.95
N SER A 175 -2.30 -3.22 -9.72
CA SER A 175 -2.53 -2.32 -8.58
C SER A 175 -1.28 -1.54 -8.16
N ASN A 176 -1.48 -0.62 -7.21
CA ASN A 176 -0.36 -0.04 -6.48
C ASN A 176 0.36 -1.09 -5.62
N GLY A 177 1.53 -0.74 -5.10
CA GLY A 177 2.24 -1.63 -4.19
C GLY A 177 3.46 -1.00 -3.54
N PRO A 178 4.02 -1.67 -2.52
CA PRO A 178 5.29 -1.30 -1.92
C PRO A 178 6.48 -1.86 -2.71
N GLY A 179 7.66 -1.34 -2.41
CA GLY A 179 8.93 -1.94 -2.84
C GLY A 179 9.43 -1.49 -4.20
N ASN A 180 10.36 -2.26 -4.73
CA ASN A 180 11.08 -1.97 -5.96
C ASN A 180 10.57 -2.91 -7.08
N PRO A 181 10.12 -2.38 -8.24
CA PRO A 181 9.66 -3.20 -9.37
C PRO A 181 10.70 -4.21 -9.87
N VAL A 182 12.00 -3.96 -9.67
CA VAL A 182 13.09 -4.89 -10.02
C VAL A 182 12.97 -6.23 -9.26
N MET A 183 12.33 -6.23 -8.08
CA MET A 183 12.10 -7.43 -7.28
C MET A 183 10.90 -8.26 -7.77
N CYS A 184 10.10 -7.75 -8.71
CA CYS A 184 8.83 -8.33 -9.15
C CYS A 184 8.93 -8.99 -10.53
N LYS A 185 10.02 -9.74 -10.78
CA LYS A 185 10.31 -10.35 -12.10
C LYS A 185 9.21 -11.26 -12.61
N ASP A 186 8.58 -12.04 -11.73
CA ASP A 186 7.52 -12.96 -12.13
C ASP A 186 6.28 -12.20 -12.62
N VAL A 187 5.91 -11.11 -11.93
CA VAL A 187 4.81 -10.22 -12.34
C VAL A 187 5.10 -9.59 -13.69
N ILE A 188 6.34 -9.11 -13.89
CA ILE A 188 6.77 -8.53 -15.17
C ILE A 188 6.64 -9.56 -16.29
N THR A 189 7.08 -10.79 -16.07
CA THR A 189 6.96 -11.89 -17.04
C THR A 189 5.50 -12.17 -17.40
N GLN A 190 4.60 -12.19 -16.41
CA GLN A 190 3.16 -12.37 -16.67
C GLN A 190 2.57 -11.21 -17.48
N ILE A 191 2.95 -9.96 -17.17
CA ILE A 191 2.50 -8.79 -17.93
C ILE A 191 3.00 -8.86 -19.38
N GLN A 192 4.26 -9.26 -19.59
CA GLN A 192 4.84 -9.45 -20.93
C GLN A 192 4.07 -10.49 -21.74
N GLN A 193 3.67 -11.60 -21.13
CA GLN A 193 2.84 -12.62 -21.79
C GLN A 193 1.51 -12.02 -22.27
N VAL A 194 0.80 -11.29 -21.40
CA VAL A 194 -0.47 -10.63 -21.78
C VAL A 194 -0.27 -9.59 -22.89
N LEU A 195 0.85 -8.85 -22.87
CA LEU A 195 1.19 -7.88 -23.92
C LEU A 195 1.47 -8.52 -25.29
N VAL A 196 2.05 -9.73 -25.30
CA VAL A 196 2.36 -10.46 -26.54
C VAL A 196 1.13 -11.14 -27.12
N GLU A 197 0.28 -11.72 -26.26
CA GLU A 197 -0.89 -12.49 -26.66
C GLU A 197 -2.04 -11.60 -27.18
N GLY A 198 -2.14 -10.36 -26.68
CA GLY A 198 -3.43 -9.70 -26.58
C GLY A 198 -3.60 -8.31 -27.16
N ASN A 199 -4.87 -7.97 -27.38
CA ASN A 199 -5.36 -6.64 -27.74
C ASN A 199 -6.16 -5.99 -26.60
N LYS A 200 -6.05 -6.54 -25.37
CA LYS A 200 -6.87 -6.10 -24.23
C LYS A 200 -6.29 -4.86 -23.55
N PRO A 201 -7.15 -3.95 -23.04
CA PRO A 201 -6.70 -2.81 -22.27
C PRO A 201 -6.01 -3.23 -20.98
N ILE A 202 -4.85 -2.63 -20.72
CA ILE A 202 -4.07 -2.82 -19.50
C ILE A 202 -3.96 -1.47 -18.79
N PHE A 203 -4.27 -1.44 -17.50
CA PHE A 203 -4.21 -0.23 -16.68
C PHE A 203 -3.40 -0.47 -15.41
N GLY A 204 -2.29 0.27 -15.25
CA GLY A 204 -1.40 0.17 -14.09
C GLY A 204 -1.37 1.45 -13.25
N ILE A 205 -1.46 1.31 -11.92
CA ILE A 205 -1.39 2.45 -10.99
C ILE A 205 -0.14 2.35 -10.10
N CYS A 206 0.62 3.44 -9.96
CA CYS A 206 1.80 3.51 -9.08
C CYS A 206 2.83 2.41 -9.40
N LEU A 207 2.97 1.38 -8.56
CA LEU A 207 3.81 0.23 -8.88
C LEU A 207 3.37 -0.46 -10.17
N GLY A 208 2.07 -0.61 -10.41
CA GLY A 208 1.57 -1.17 -11.66
C GLY A 208 1.99 -0.40 -12.91
N HIS A 209 2.10 0.93 -12.83
CA HIS A 209 2.68 1.74 -13.92
C HIS A 209 4.16 1.40 -14.14
N GLN A 210 4.93 1.28 -13.07
CA GLN A 210 6.36 0.94 -13.14
C GLN A 210 6.58 -0.47 -13.69
N LEU A 211 5.76 -1.44 -13.28
CA LEU A 211 5.82 -2.82 -13.77
C LEU A 211 5.47 -2.89 -15.26
N LEU A 212 4.42 -2.17 -15.69
CA LEU A 212 4.06 -2.07 -17.10
C LEU A 212 5.18 -1.43 -17.94
N ALA A 213 5.75 -0.33 -17.47
CA ALA A 213 6.89 0.32 -18.14
C ALA A 213 8.11 -0.62 -18.22
N THR A 214 8.38 -1.38 -17.15
CA THR A 214 9.49 -2.35 -17.13
C THR A 214 9.23 -3.52 -18.09
N ALA A 215 7.98 -3.98 -18.18
CA ALA A 215 7.58 -5.05 -19.10
C ALA A 215 7.87 -4.70 -20.56
N ILE A 216 7.74 -3.43 -20.95
CA ILE A 216 8.07 -2.93 -22.30
C ILE A 216 9.54 -2.47 -22.45
N GLY A 217 10.40 -2.78 -21.48
CA GLY A 217 11.85 -2.54 -21.57
C GLY A 217 12.34 -1.20 -21.00
N CYS A 218 11.48 -0.39 -20.39
CA CYS A 218 11.93 0.82 -19.68
C CYS A 218 12.70 0.46 -18.40
N LYS A 219 13.54 1.39 -17.95
CA LYS A 219 14.32 1.25 -16.69
C LYS A 219 13.70 2.09 -15.59
N THR A 220 13.72 1.56 -14.38
CA THR A 220 13.30 2.26 -13.16
C THR A 220 14.52 2.60 -12.32
N TYR A 221 14.44 3.68 -11.54
CA TYR A 221 15.49 4.07 -10.60
C TYR A 221 14.88 4.55 -9.28
N LYS A 222 15.64 4.41 -8.19
CA LYS A 222 15.21 4.89 -6.87
C LYS A 222 15.37 6.41 -6.81
N MET A 223 14.27 7.13 -6.62
CA MET A 223 14.31 8.57 -6.41
C MET A 223 15.04 8.91 -5.11
N LYS A 224 15.69 10.09 -5.04
CA LYS A 224 16.33 10.59 -3.81
C LYS A 224 15.34 10.59 -2.65
N TYR A 225 14.18 11.20 -2.86
CA TYR A 225 12.98 11.08 -2.02
C TYR A 225 11.78 10.85 -2.93
N GLY A 226 10.77 10.13 -2.42
CA GLY A 226 9.58 9.82 -3.20
C GLY A 226 8.55 10.95 -3.19
N ASN A 227 7.65 10.94 -4.17
CA ASN A 227 6.49 11.82 -4.23
C ASN A 227 5.40 11.28 -3.28
N ARG A 228 5.30 11.85 -2.07
CA ARG A 228 4.41 11.38 -1.00
C ARG A 228 3.60 12.53 -0.42
N GLY A 229 2.41 12.77 -0.95
CA GLY A 229 1.51 13.82 -0.51
C GLY A 229 0.21 13.82 -1.32
N HIS A 230 -0.77 14.60 -0.88
CA HIS A 230 -2.05 14.77 -1.57
C HIS A 230 -2.11 16.04 -2.43
N ASN A 231 -1.01 16.76 -2.54
CA ASN A 231 -0.88 18.06 -3.21
C ASN A 231 0.21 18.05 -4.30
N LEU A 232 0.39 16.90 -4.96
CA LEU A 232 1.26 16.77 -6.11
C LEU A 232 0.52 17.34 -7.33
N PRO A 233 1.11 18.28 -8.09
CA PRO A 233 0.47 18.87 -9.27
C PRO A 233 0.31 17.87 -10.41
#